data_AF-A0A2E0PG24-F1
#
_entry.id   AF-A0A2E0PG24-F1
#
_cell.length_a   1.000
_cell.length_b   1.000
_cell.length_c   1.000
_cell.angle_alpha   90.00
_cell.angle_beta   90.00
_cell.angle_gamma   90.00
#
_symmetry.space_group_name_H-M   'P 1'
#
loop_
_entity.id
_entity.type
_entity.pdbx_description
1 polymer ?
#
loop_
_entity_poly.entity_id
_entity_poly.type
_entity_poly.pdbx_seq_one_letter_code
_entity_poly.pdbx_strand_id
1 'polypeptide(L)'
;MNQQTEHAFVLKSVAIIITFCFGYANLRYVVFGPESLAHIPLYIMNKALSWSGLFIIGLSKVLRHSEISRMAGLIGAVLIGMHVVMSLLILRPEYLGKFFNSLDGMRMTWNGEVSMLFGVLGLVFLMCLVWNTATVHKGVNKLSEIKSIFPRPINMLLFCGAIHVFFMGWEDWFEPSNWTKFGYFPPISMLSFFTAIIFLFARKPSLKTTIEES
;
A
#
# COMPACT_ATOMS: atom_id res chain seq x y z
N MET A 1 6.38 25.71 -8.24
CA MET A 1 4.99 25.50 -8.70
C MET A 1 4.07 26.15 -7.68
N ASN A 2 2.94 26.77 -8.07
CA ASN A 2 2.01 27.36 -7.09
C ASN A 2 1.14 26.27 -6.44
N GLN A 3 0.55 26.54 -5.27
CA GLN A 3 -0.24 25.54 -4.53
C GLN A 3 -1.38 24.92 -5.36
N GLN A 4 -2.11 25.73 -6.13
CA GLN A 4 -3.26 25.27 -6.94
C GLN A 4 -2.83 24.30 -8.06
N THR A 5 -1.70 24.57 -8.71
CA THR A 5 -1.11 23.68 -9.72
C THR A 5 -0.64 22.35 -9.12
N GLU A 6 -0.13 22.36 -7.89
CA GLU A 6 0.25 21.12 -7.19
C GLU A 6 -0.95 20.28 -6.76
N HIS A 7 -2.05 20.90 -6.30
CA HIS A 7 -3.29 20.16 -5.99
C HIS A 7 -3.81 19.41 -7.22
N ALA A 8 -3.89 20.10 -8.36
CA ALA A 8 -4.33 19.49 -9.61
C ALA A 8 -3.37 18.38 -10.06
N PHE A 9 -2.06 18.59 -9.92
CA PHE A 9 -1.06 17.57 -10.23
C PHE A 9 -1.20 16.32 -9.36
N VAL A 10 -1.39 16.47 -8.05
CA VAL A 10 -1.53 15.32 -7.13
C VAL A 10 -2.83 14.58 -7.33
N LEU A 11 -3.96 15.25 -7.53
CA LEU A 11 -5.22 14.57 -7.85
C LEU A 11 -5.11 13.78 -9.17
N LYS A 12 -4.48 14.35 -10.20
CA LYS A 12 -4.17 13.64 -11.45
C LYS A 12 -3.27 12.43 -11.19
N SER A 13 -2.22 12.60 -10.40
CA SER A 13 -1.28 11.52 -10.08
C SER A 13 -1.97 10.38 -9.32
N VAL A 14 -2.82 10.70 -8.35
CA VAL A 14 -3.65 9.74 -7.61
C VAL A 14 -4.57 8.97 -8.57
N ALA A 15 -5.29 9.68 -9.45
CA ALA A 15 -6.19 9.04 -10.42
C ALA A 15 -5.43 8.12 -11.38
N ILE A 16 -4.26 8.55 -11.86
CA ILE A 16 -3.37 7.74 -12.71
C ILE A 16 -2.91 6.48 -11.96
N ILE A 17 -2.46 6.61 -10.70
CA ILE A 17 -2.01 5.46 -9.89
C ILE A 17 -3.14 4.45 -9.72
N ILE A 18 -4.34 4.89 -9.32
CA ILE A 18 -5.49 4.00 -9.12
C ILE A 18 -5.85 3.29 -10.43
N THR A 19 -5.93 4.04 -11.52
CA THR A 19 -6.26 3.49 -12.85
C THR A 19 -5.21 2.49 -13.32
N PHE A 20 -3.93 2.81 -13.12
CA PHE A 20 -2.81 1.95 -13.47
C PHE A 20 -2.82 0.65 -12.66
N CYS A 21 -2.94 0.73 -11.33
CA CYS A 21 -2.98 -0.46 -10.47
C CYS A 21 -4.21 -1.33 -10.77
N PHE A 22 -5.38 -0.72 -11.03
CA PHE A 22 -6.58 -1.44 -11.42
C PHE A 22 -6.45 -2.10 -12.79
N GLY A 23 -5.93 -1.38 -13.79
CA GLY A 23 -5.65 -1.92 -15.12
C GLY A 23 -4.68 -3.09 -15.06
N TYR A 24 -3.58 -2.94 -14.29
CA TYR A 24 -2.62 -4.01 -14.07
C TYR A 24 -3.24 -5.25 -13.42
N ALA A 25 -4.08 -5.06 -12.39
CA ALA A 25 -4.76 -6.17 -11.74
C ALA A 25 -5.70 -6.92 -12.70
N ASN A 26 -6.46 -6.20 -13.52
CA ASN A 26 -7.33 -6.85 -14.51
C ASN A 26 -6.52 -7.58 -15.59
N LEU A 27 -5.49 -6.94 -16.15
CA LEU A 27 -4.62 -7.59 -17.13
C LEU A 27 -4.04 -8.89 -16.58
N ARG A 28 -3.44 -8.83 -15.38
CA ARG A 28 -2.77 -9.98 -14.79
C ARG A 28 -3.72 -11.11 -14.41
N TYR A 29 -4.83 -10.81 -13.74
CA TYR A 29 -5.65 -11.85 -13.10
C TYR A 29 -6.86 -12.27 -13.95
N VAL A 30 -7.37 -11.41 -14.82
CA VAL A 30 -8.59 -11.66 -15.62
C VAL A 30 -8.25 -11.92 -17.08
N VAL A 31 -7.42 -11.07 -17.70
CA VAL A 31 -7.10 -11.21 -19.14
C VAL A 31 -6.15 -12.38 -19.37
N PHE A 32 -5.05 -12.42 -18.60
CA PHE A 32 -4.06 -13.49 -18.69
C PHE A 32 -4.22 -14.55 -17.60
N GLY A 33 -4.82 -14.18 -16.47
CA GLY A 33 -5.01 -15.07 -15.33
C GLY A 33 -6.30 -15.89 -15.42
N PRO A 34 -6.51 -16.80 -14.47
CA PRO A 34 -7.65 -17.72 -14.48
C PRO A 34 -8.95 -17.10 -13.95
N GLU A 35 -8.93 -15.87 -13.44
CA GLU A 35 -10.06 -15.31 -12.72
C GLU A 35 -11.17 -14.83 -13.66
N SER A 36 -12.41 -15.15 -13.32
CA SER A 36 -13.58 -14.64 -14.05
C SER A 36 -13.86 -13.16 -13.75
N LEU A 37 -14.59 -12.49 -14.66
CA LEU A 37 -15.08 -11.12 -14.46
C LEU A 37 -15.92 -10.96 -13.18
N ALA A 38 -16.55 -12.04 -12.71
CA ALA A 38 -17.38 -12.03 -11.50
C ALA A 38 -16.56 -11.75 -10.23
N HIS A 39 -15.24 -11.98 -10.25
CA HIS A 39 -14.36 -11.71 -9.11
C HIS A 39 -13.81 -10.28 -9.10
N ILE A 40 -14.14 -9.44 -10.09
CA ILE A 40 -13.68 -8.05 -10.15
C ILE A 40 -14.10 -7.22 -8.92
N PRO A 41 -15.38 -7.21 -8.49
CA PRO A 41 -15.86 -6.27 -7.48
C PRO A 41 -15.14 -6.37 -6.13
N LEU A 42 -14.72 -7.58 -5.75
CA LEU A 42 -14.10 -7.83 -4.45
C LEU A 42 -12.65 -8.30 -4.57
N TYR A 43 -12.39 -9.43 -5.22
CA TYR A 43 -11.05 -10.02 -5.26
C TYR A 43 -10.03 -9.16 -6.03
N ILE A 44 -10.37 -8.76 -7.26
CA ILE A 44 -9.46 -7.97 -8.10
C ILE A 44 -9.35 -6.53 -7.59
N MET A 45 -10.49 -5.92 -7.20
CA MET A 45 -10.51 -4.59 -6.61
C MET A 45 -9.66 -4.53 -5.34
N ASN A 46 -9.74 -5.53 -4.47
CA ASN A 46 -8.92 -5.60 -3.25
C ASN A 46 -7.41 -5.51 -3.55
N LYS A 47 -6.94 -6.22 -4.59
CA LYS A 47 -5.53 -6.17 -5.02
C LYS A 47 -5.13 -4.81 -5.60
N ALA A 48 -6.04 -4.18 -6.36
CA ALA A 48 -5.81 -2.86 -6.93
C ALA A 48 -5.73 -1.79 -5.84
N LEU A 49 -6.66 -1.81 -4.89
CA LEU A 49 -6.74 -0.86 -3.78
C LEU A 49 -5.56 -0.98 -2.82
N SER A 50 -5.12 -2.20 -2.52
CA SER A 50 -3.97 -2.43 -1.63
C SER A 50 -2.70 -1.78 -2.18
N TRP A 51 -2.38 -2.02 -3.45
CA TRP A 51 -1.19 -1.46 -4.08
C TRP A 51 -1.33 0.05 -4.31
N SER A 52 -2.49 0.52 -4.78
CA SER A 52 -2.75 1.96 -4.96
C SER A 52 -2.60 2.73 -3.65
N GLY A 53 -3.19 2.22 -2.56
CA GLY A 53 -3.13 2.84 -1.24
C GLY A 53 -1.70 2.94 -0.72
N LEU A 54 -0.94 1.85 -0.83
CA LEU A 54 0.48 1.82 -0.45
C LEU A 54 1.31 2.83 -1.26
N PHE A 55 1.11 2.89 -2.58
CA PHE A 55 1.82 3.82 -3.46
C PHE A 55 1.49 5.27 -3.07
N ILE A 56 0.22 5.60 -2.89
CA ILE A 56 -0.22 6.95 -2.55
C ILE A 56 0.26 7.38 -1.16
N ILE A 57 0.27 6.48 -0.18
CA ILE A 57 0.92 6.77 1.12
C ILE A 57 2.41 7.03 0.92
N GLY A 58 3.11 6.20 0.15
CA GLY A 58 4.50 6.43 -0.20
C GLY A 58 4.73 7.81 -0.84
N LEU A 59 3.90 8.18 -1.82
CA LEU A 59 3.92 9.47 -2.49
C LEU A 59 3.75 10.62 -1.48
N SER A 60 2.84 10.47 -0.52
CA SER A 60 2.62 11.47 0.53
C SER A 60 3.91 11.83 1.30
N LYS A 61 4.82 10.88 1.48
CA LYS A 61 6.10 11.08 2.18
C LYS A 61 7.06 12.01 1.42
N VAL A 62 7.04 11.95 0.09
CA VAL A 62 7.99 12.68 -0.78
C VAL A 62 7.44 14.03 -1.27
N LEU A 63 6.14 14.28 -1.10
CA LEU A 63 5.53 15.57 -1.44
C LEU A 63 6.05 16.70 -0.53
N ARG A 64 6.34 17.86 -1.15
CA ARG A 64 6.94 19.03 -0.48
C ARG A 64 5.97 19.73 0.46
N HIS A 65 4.76 20.04 -0.01
CA HIS A 65 3.77 20.81 0.73
C HIS A 65 2.99 19.93 1.72
N SER A 66 2.88 20.39 2.97
CA SER A 66 2.26 19.63 4.07
C SER A 66 0.79 19.32 3.83
N GLU A 67 0.03 20.26 3.28
CA GLU A 67 -1.40 20.10 3.00
C GLU A 67 -1.67 19.05 1.91
N ILE A 68 -0.87 19.08 0.84
CA ILE A 68 -1.02 18.17 -0.29
C ILE A 68 -0.52 16.77 0.07
N SER A 69 0.60 16.69 0.80
CA SER A 69 1.10 15.46 1.43
C SER A 69 0.02 14.84 2.33
N ARG A 70 -0.62 15.64 3.19
CA ARG A 70 -1.71 15.20 4.06
C ARG A 70 -2.90 14.66 3.28
N MET A 71 -3.36 15.38 2.26
CA MET A 71 -4.48 14.96 1.41
C MET A 71 -4.18 13.62 0.73
N ALA A 72 -3.01 13.47 0.11
CA ALA A 72 -2.58 12.21 -0.49
C ALA A 72 -2.53 11.08 0.56
N GLY A 73 -1.93 11.33 1.73
CA GLY A 73 -1.85 10.35 2.81
C GLY A 73 -3.23 9.87 3.28
N LEU A 74 -4.21 10.76 3.40
CA LEU A 74 -5.60 10.42 3.76
C LEU A 74 -6.30 9.60 2.67
N ILE A 75 -6.12 9.96 1.39
CA ILE A 75 -6.66 9.16 0.28
C ILE A 75 -6.07 7.75 0.33
N GLY A 76 -4.74 7.63 0.42
CA GLY A 76 -4.06 6.35 0.53
C GLY A 76 -4.54 5.53 1.74
N ALA A 77 -4.76 6.19 2.88
CA ALA A 77 -5.32 5.55 4.08
C ALA A 77 -6.72 4.99 3.86
N VAL A 78 -7.60 5.71 3.17
CA VAL A 78 -8.94 5.22 2.81
C VAL A 78 -8.85 4.00 1.91
N LEU A 79 -7.95 3.99 0.91
CA LEU A 79 -7.77 2.83 0.03
C LEU A 79 -7.26 1.60 0.78
N ILE A 80 -6.29 1.77 1.69
CA ILE A 80 -5.82 0.67 2.55
C ILE A 80 -6.92 0.20 3.51
N GLY A 81 -7.70 1.13 4.08
CA GLY A 81 -8.84 0.78 4.92
C GLY A 81 -9.88 -0.08 4.19
N MET A 82 -10.23 0.29 2.96
CA MET A 82 -11.09 -0.53 2.10
C MET A 82 -10.46 -1.90 1.82
N HIS A 83 -9.16 -1.95 1.50
CA HIS A 83 -8.43 -3.21 1.32
C HIS A 83 -8.50 -4.12 2.55
N VAL A 84 -8.34 -3.58 3.76
CA VAL A 84 -8.45 -4.36 5.00
C VAL A 84 -9.84 -4.99 5.12
N VAL A 85 -10.90 -4.19 4.95
CA VAL A 85 -12.29 -4.69 5.03
C VAL A 85 -12.53 -5.76 3.97
N MET A 86 -12.15 -5.51 2.71
CA MET A 86 -12.31 -6.48 1.63
C MET A 86 -11.53 -7.77 1.89
N SER A 87 -10.29 -7.66 2.40
CA SER A 87 -9.44 -8.81 2.72
C SER A 87 -10.04 -9.67 3.82
N LEU A 88 -10.64 -9.08 4.85
CA LEU A 88 -11.34 -9.82 5.90
C LEU A 88 -12.58 -10.55 5.34
N LEU A 89 -13.32 -9.94 4.41
CA LEU A 89 -14.48 -10.57 3.77
C LEU A 89 -14.11 -11.78 2.88
N ILE A 90 -12.89 -11.82 2.36
CA ILE A 90 -12.37 -12.91 1.51
C ILE A 90 -11.33 -13.77 2.22
N LEU A 91 -11.17 -13.64 3.55
CA LEU A 91 -10.18 -14.39 4.33
C LEU A 91 -10.60 -15.85 4.50
N ARG A 92 -10.48 -16.61 3.42
CA ARG A 92 -10.91 -18.01 3.32
C ARG A 92 -10.12 -18.74 2.24
N PRO A 93 -9.92 -20.07 2.37
CA PRO A 93 -9.01 -20.84 1.51
C PRO A 93 -9.33 -20.75 0.02
N GLU A 94 -10.60 -20.58 -0.35
CA GLU A 94 -11.04 -20.52 -1.75
C GLU A 94 -10.50 -19.29 -2.48
N TYR A 95 -10.30 -18.18 -1.76
CA TYR A 95 -9.77 -16.93 -2.32
C TYR A 95 -8.27 -16.75 -2.04
N LEU A 96 -7.83 -17.21 -0.86
CA LEU A 96 -6.49 -16.95 -0.32
C LEU A 96 -5.78 -18.24 0.07
N GLY A 97 -5.85 -19.29 -0.76
CA GLY A 97 -5.31 -20.62 -0.44
C GLY A 97 -3.86 -20.64 0.06
N LYS A 98 -3.02 -19.69 -0.38
CA LYS A 98 -1.63 -19.54 0.09
C LYS A 98 -1.49 -19.22 1.58
N PHE A 99 -2.53 -18.64 2.19
CA PHE A 99 -2.54 -18.34 3.61
C PHE A 99 -2.86 -19.56 4.47
N PHE A 100 -3.43 -20.63 3.90
CA PHE A 100 -3.98 -21.75 4.65
C PHE A 100 -3.21 -23.05 4.37
N ASN A 101 -3.14 -23.93 5.36
CA ASN A 101 -2.52 -25.24 5.18
C ASN A 101 -3.31 -26.08 4.18
N SER A 102 -2.58 -26.74 3.27
CA SER A 102 -3.17 -27.60 2.24
C SER A 102 -3.79 -28.90 2.80
N LEU A 103 -3.50 -29.25 4.06
CA LEU A 103 -3.96 -30.48 4.70
C LEU A 103 -5.37 -30.36 5.29
N ASP A 104 -5.66 -29.26 5.98
CA ASP A 104 -6.94 -29.05 6.66
C ASP A 104 -7.72 -27.85 6.13
N GLY A 105 -7.07 -26.87 5.49
CA GLY A 105 -7.69 -25.61 5.07
C GLY A 105 -8.20 -24.75 6.23
N MET A 106 -8.02 -25.18 7.48
CA MET A 106 -8.61 -24.56 8.67
C MET A 106 -7.63 -23.65 9.38
N ARG A 107 -6.33 -23.96 9.30
CA ARG A 107 -5.27 -23.20 9.95
C ARG A 107 -4.44 -22.45 8.93
N MET A 108 -3.97 -21.27 9.34
CA MET A 108 -3.01 -20.53 8.53
C MET A 108 -1.67 -21.24 8.49
N THR A 109 -0.94 -21.06 7.39
CA THR A 109 0.47 -21.43 7.32
C THR A 109 1.29 -20.47 8.19
N TRP A 110 2.50 -20.85 8.57
CA TRP A 110 3.43 -19.94 9.27
C TRP A 110 3.60 -18.60 8.53
N ASN A 111 3.77 -18.67 7.20
CA ASN A 111 3.86 -17.49 6.34
C ASN A 111 2.58 -16.64 6.38
N GLY A 112 1.42 -17.30 6.37
CA GLY A 112 0.11 -16.66 6.52
C GLY A 112 -0.04 -15.93 7.86
N GLU A 113 0.32 -16.57 8.97
CA GLU A 113 0.24 -15.99 10.32
C GLU A 113 1.15 -14.76 10.46
N VAL A 114 2.41 -14.87 10.02
CA VAL A 114 3.36 -13.74 10.05
C VAL A 114 2.87 -12.61 9.14
N SER A 115 2.41 -12.91 7.93
CA SER A 115 1.86 -11.92 7.01
C SER A 115 0.68 -11.17 7.65
N MET A 116 -0.26 -11.88 8.27
CA MET A 116 -1.42 -11.28 8.93
C MET A 116 -1.04 -10.43 10.14
N LEU A 117 -0.09 -10.89 10.96
CA LEU A 117 0.42 -10.11 12.09
C LEU A 117 0.97 -8.75 11.62
N PHE A 118 1.79 -8.75 10.57
CA PHE A 118 2.34 -7.50 10.02
C PHE A 118 1.28 -6.66 9.29
N GLY A 119 0.21 -7.27 8.76
CA GLY A 119 -0.98 -6.56 8.30
C GLY A 119 -1.67 -5.81 9.43
N VAL A 120 -1.85 -6.46 10.58
CA VAL A 120 -2.45 -5.85 11.79
C VAL A 120 -1.56 -4.73 12.35
N LEU A 121 -0.24 -4.95 12.47
CA LEU A 121 0.70 -3.91 12.89
C LEU A 121 0.69 -2.71 11.93
N GLY A 122 0.65 -2.97 10.62
CA GLY A 122 0.52 -1.93 9.61
C GLY A 122 -0.75 -1.10 9.78
N LEU A 123 -1.89 -1.75 10.08
CA LEU A 123 -3.15 -1.07 10.38
C LEU A 123 -3.05 -0.20 11.64
N VAL A 124 -2.37 -0.65 12.70
CA VAL A 124 -2.14 0.17 13.90
C VAL A 124 -1.38 1.45 13.54
N PHE A 125 -0.30 1.35 12.77
CA PHE A 125 0.46 2.53 12.33
C PHE A 125 -0.35 3.44 11.39
N LEU A 126 -1.25 2.88 10.58
CA LEU A 126 -2.18 3.65 9.76
C LEU A 126 -3.12 4.48 10.64
N MET A 127 -3.69 3.86 11.69
CA MET A 127 -4.56 4.55 12.63
C MET A 127 -3.82 5.64 13.39
N CYS A 128 -2.56 5.41 13.78
CA CYS A 128 -1.71 6.44 14.37
C CYS A 128 -1.50 7.63 13.41
N LEU A 129 -1.28 7.38 12.10
CA LEU A 129 -1.14 8.44 11.10
C LEU A 129 -2.42 9.27 10.96
N VAL A 130 -3.57 8.60 10.84
CA VAL A 130 -4.87 9.27 10.72
C VAL A 130 -5.17 10.08 11.97
N TRP A 131 -4.93 9.52 13.15
CA TRP A 131 -5.12 10.19 14.43
C TRP A 131 -4.24 11.44 14.55
N ASN A 132 -2.94 11.33 14.28
CA ASN A 132 -2.01 12.46 14.30
C ASN A 132 -2.41 13.55 13.31
N THR A 133 -2.94 13.15 12.15
CA THR A 133 -3.44 14.10 11.15
C THR A 133 -4.66 14.87 11.65
N ALA A 134 -5.56 14.20 12.37
CA ALA A 134 -6.76 14.81 12.94
C ALA A 134 -6.45 15.73 14.14
N THR A 135 -5.51 15.37 15.01
CA THR A 135 -5.14 16.18 16.19
C THR A 135 -4.38 17.44 15.82
N VAL A 136 -3.48 17.38 14.83
CA VAL A 136 -2.77 18.54 14.29
C VAL A 136 -3.77 19.55 13.69
N HIS A 137 -4.80 19.08 12.98
CA HIS A 137 -5.82 19.97 12.42
C HIS A 137 -6.63 20.70 13.50
N LYS A 138 -6.85 20.06 14.65
CA LYS A 138 -7.57 20.65 15.79
C LYS A 138 -6.72 21.60 16.64
N GLY A 139 -5.48 21.91 16.24
CA GLY A 139 -4.61 22.84 16.96
C GLY A 139 -4.16 22.34 18.34
N VAL A 140 -4.28 21.03 18.62
CA VAL A 140 -3.88 20.44 19.91
C VAL A 140 -2.36 20.25 19.92
N ASN A 141 -1.63 21.35 20.09
CA ASN A 141 -0.17 21.41 20.16
C ASN A 141 0.37 21.01 21.54
N LYS A 142 0.04 19.80 22.01
CA LYS A 142 0.67 19.22 23.23
C LYS A 142 1.53 17.98 22.99
N LEU A 143 1.54 17.43 21.78
CA LEU A 143 2.28 16.21 21.45
C LEU A 143 3.63 16.45 20.74
N SER A 144 4.13 17.69 20.70
CA SER A 144 5.40 18.03 20.06
C SER A 144 6.63 17.42 20.76
N GLU A 145 6.49 16.92 21.99
CA GLU A 145 7.60 16.33 22.76
C GLU A 145 7.76 14.80 22.61
N ILE A 146 6.76 14.07 22.08
CA ILE A 146 6.87 12.60 21.86
C ILE A 146 7.57 12.28 20.51
N LYS A 147 8.13 13.31 19.83
CA LYS A 147 8.75 13.20 18.51
C LYS A 147 10.04 12.36 18.45
N SER A 148 10.59 11.93 19.59
CA SER A 148 11.95 11.36 19.69
C SER A 148 12.01 9.83 19.73
N ILE A 149 10.98 9.14 20.21
CA ILE A 149 11.13 7.73 20.60
C ILE A 149 10.63 6.75 19.52
N PHE A 150 9.61 7.12 18.74
CA PHE A 150 9.08 6.24 17.69
C PHE A 150 9.60 6.62 16.31
N PRO A 151 10.11 5.66 15.50
CA PRO A 151 10.33 5.90 14.07
C PRO A 151 9.05 6.44 13.43
N ARG A 152 9.18 7.36 12.46
CA ARG A 152 8.03 8.03 11.83
C ARG A 152 6.98 6.99 11.45
N PRO A 153 5.71 7.10 11.89
CA PRO A 153 4.72 6.03 11.76
C PRO A 153 4.46 5.61 10.31
N ILE A 154 4.68 6.52 9.34
CA ILE A 154 4.68 6.20 7.91
C ILE A 154 5.77 5.20 7.50
N ASN A 155 6.98 5.29 8.06
CA ASN A 155 8.05 4.34 7.77
C ASN A 155 7.73 2.97 8.38
N MET A 156 7.15 2.95 9.58
CA MET A 156 6.71 1.69 10.20
C MET A 156 5.58 1.04 9.42
N LEU A 157 4.61 1.82 8.94
CA LEU A 157 3.57 1.32 8.05
C LEU A 157 4.14 0.75 6.74
N LEU A 158 5.08 1.45 6.10
CA LEU A 158 5.73 0.96 4.88
C LEU A 158 6.54 -0.31 5.14
N PHE A 159 7.26 -0.39 6.26
CA PHE A 159 8.02 -1.56 6.67
C PHE A 159 7.12 -2.77 6.97
N CYS A 160 6.05 -2.56 7.75
CA CYS A 160 5.07 -3.61 8.03
C CYS A 160 4.37 -4.06 6.74
N GLY A 161 4.03 -3.13 5.84
CA GLY A 161 3.48 -3.44 4.53
C GLY A 161 4.44 -4.29 3.68
N ALA A 162 5.74 -3.97 3.69
CA ALA A 162 6.75 -4.75 2.99
C ALA A 162 6.84 -6.19 3.54
N ILE A 163 6.88 -6.37 4.86
CA ILE A 163 6.91 -7.71 5.48
C ILE A 163 5.62 -8.48 5.20
N HIS A 164 4.46 -7.82 5.31
CA HIS A 164 3.15 -8.41 5.03
C HIS A 164 3.11 -9.02 3.62
N VAL A 165 3.55 -8.28 2.59
CA VAL A 165 3.53 -8.78 1.20
C VAL A 165 4.69 -9.73 0.87
N PHE A 166 5.82 -9.62 1.58
CA PHE A 166 6.95 -10.53 1.44
C PHE A 166 6.55 -11.96 1.82
N PHE A 167 6.03 -12.16 3.03
CA PHE A 167 5.62 -13.49 3.48
C PHE A 167 4.38 -14.01 2.72
N MET A 168 3.60 -13.13 2.10
CA MET A 168 2.49 -13.52 1.24
C MET A 168 2.94 -14.12 -0.11
N GLY A 169 4.09 -13.72 -0.66
CA GLY A 169 4.38 -13.99 -2.07
C GLY A 169 5.82 -14.32 -2.45
N TRP A 170 6.79 -14.27 -1.52
CA TRP A 170 8.21 -14.45 -1.81
C TRP A 170 8.53 -15.70 -2.64
N GLU A 171 7.87 -16.82 -2.35
CA GLU A 171 8.07 -18.09 -3.06
C GLU A 171 7.82 -17.96 -4.57
N ASP A 172 6.84 -17.16 -4.99
CA ASP A 172 6.52 -16.99 -6.42
C ASP A 172 7.35 -15.91 -7.12
N TRP A 173 8.11 -15.09 -6.39
CA TRP A 173 8.77 -13.92 -6.99
C TRP A 173 9.96 -14.28 -7.87
N PHE A 174 10.60 -15.42 -7.62
CA PHE A 174 11.81 -15.83 -8.32
C PHE A 174 11.62 -17.09 -9.16
N GLU A 175 10.36 -17.45 -9.40
CA GLU A 175 10.00 -18.59 -10.24
C GLU A 175 9.16 -18.11 -11.43
N PRO A 176 9.81 -17.61 -12.51
CA PRO A 176 9.11 -17.07 -13.68
C PRO A 176 8.19 -18.07 -14.38
N SER A 177 8.43 -19.37 -14.22
CA SER A 177 7.53 -20.43 -14.68
C SER A 177 6.13 -20.29 -14.07
N ASN A 178 6.01 -19.82 -12.83
CA ASN A 178 4.72 -19.58 -12.18
C ASN A 178 4.00 -18.34 -12.76
N TRP A 179 4.70 -17.47 -13.50
CA TRP A 179 4.13 -16.27 -14.10
C TRP A 179 3.52 -16.52 -15.48
N THR A 180 3.84 -17.64 -16.11
CA THR A 180 3.34 -18.04 -17.43
C THR A 180 1.81 -17.95 -17.51
N LYS A 181 1.12 -18.46 -16.48
CA LYS A 181 -0.34 -18.42 -16.29
C LYS A 181 -0.91 -17.02 -16.03
N PHE A 182 -0.05 -16.00 -15.98
CA PHE A 182 -0.41 -14.60 -15.75
C PHE A 182 0.23 -13.70 -16.81
N GLY A 183 0.55 -14.24 -17.99
CA GLY A 183 1.12 -13.49 -19.12
C GLY A 183 2.55 -13.01 -18.89
N TYR A 184 3.30 -13.70 -18.02
CA TYR A 184 4.65 -13.30 -17.57
C TYR A 184 4.70 -11.97 -16.80
N PHE A 185 3.55 -11.45 -16.36
CA PHE A 185 3.50 -10.24 -15.55
C PHE A 185 3.87 -10.54 -14.08
N PRO A 186 4.76 -9.74 -13.46
CA PRO A 186 5.19 -9.97 -12.09
C PRO A 186 4.02 -9.92 -11.08
N PRO A 187 4.08 -10.66 -9.98
CA PRO A 187 3.06 -10.62 -8.93
C PRO A 187 2.87 -9.21 -8.35
N ILE A 188 1.62 -8.82 -8.06
CA ILE A 188 1.34 -7.52 -7.41
C ILE A 188 2.02 -7.46 -6.03
N SER A 189 2.17 -8.57 -5.30
CA SER A 189 2.89 -8.60 -4.03
C SER A 189 4.35 -8.16 -4.17
N MET A 190 5.03 -8.57 -5.25
CA MET A 190 6.40 -8.15 -5.58
C MET A 190 6.45 -6.64 -5.88
N LEU A 191 5.53 -6.15 -6.71
CA LEU A 191 5.46 -4.72 -7.05
C LEU A 191 5.16 -3.85 -5.84
N SER A 192 4.25 -4.29 -4.97
CA SER A 192 3.95 -3.66 -3.69
C SER A 192 5.16 -3.65 -2.76
N PHE A 193 5.92 -4.75 -2.70
CA PHE A 193 7.16 -4.82 -1.91
C PHE A 193 8.16 -3.75 -2.37
N PHE A 194 8.48 -3.71 -3.66
CA PHE A 194 9.40 -2.70 -4.18
C PHE A 194 8.88 -1.29 -4.00
N THR A 195 7.57 -1.06 -4.15
CA THR A 195 6.95 0.23 -3.86
C THR A 195 7.20 0.64 -2.41
N ALA A 196 6.97 -0.26 -1.45
CA ALA A 196 7.24 0.00 -0.05
C ALA A 196 8.72 0.31 0.22
N ILE A 197 9.63 -0.50 -0.33
CA ILE A 197 11.08 -0.32 -0.16
C ILE A 197 11.55 1.02 -0.76
N ILE A 198 11.15 1.34 -1.99
CA ILE A 198 11.49 2.62 -2.65
C ILE A 198 11.05 3.78 -1.76
N PHE A 199 9.80 3.79 -1.30
CA PHE A 199 9.31 4.88 -0.46
C PHE A 199 9.88 4.86 0.96
N LEU A 200 10.27 3.71 1.50
CA LEU A 200 10.94 3.61 2.80
C LEU A 200 12.28 4.37 2.78
N PHE A 201 13.03 4.24 1.69
CA PHE A 201 14.32 4.92 1.51
C PHE A 201 14.22 6.30 0.83
N ALA A 202 13.09 6.61 0.18
CA ALA A 202 12.87 7.92 -0.42
C ALA A 202 12.94 9.03 0.64
N ARG A 203 13.71 10.07 0.33
CA ARG A 203 13.84 11.27 1.15
C ARG A 203 12.93 12.36 0.61
N LYS A 204 12.34 13.13 1.52
CA LYS A 204 11.62 14.35 1.15
C LYS A 204 12.62 15.35 0.53
N PRO A 205 12.34 15.93 -0.64
CA PRO A 205 13.23 16.92 -1.24
C PRO A 205 13.42 18.12 -0.30
N SER A 206 14.67 18.52 -0.09
CA SER A 206 15.02 19.75 0.63
C SER A 206 14.55 20.97 -0.16
N LEU A 207 14.02 21.99 0.52
CA LEU A 207 13.65 23.27 -0.08
C LEU A 207 14.88 24.13 -0.47
N LYS A 208 16.08 23.78 -0.01
CA LYS A 208 17.30 24.59 -0.24
C LYS A 208 17.96 24.40 -1.61
N THR A 209 17.66 23.32 -2.34
CA THR A 209 18.44 22.92 -3.52
C THR A 209 18.01 23.55 -4.85
N THR A 210 17.29 24.66 -4.86
CA THR A 210 16.82 25.28 -6.13
C THR A 210 17.03 26.80 -6.18
N ILE A 211 17.69 27.39 -5.19
CA ILE A 211 18.01 28.84 -5.20
C ILE A 211 19.47 29.09 -5.63
N GLU A 212 20.30 28.05 -5.70
CA GLU A 212 21.71 28.17 -6.13
C GLU A 212 21.94 27.91 -7.63
N GLU A 213 20.88 27.65 -8.42
CA GLU A 213 20.97 27.39 -9.87
C GLU A 213 20.06 28.30 -10.72
N SER A 214 19.64 29.47 -10.21
CA SER A 214 18.90 30.48 -10.98
C SER A 214 19.61 31.83 -11.01
#